data_AF-A0A2P2K304-F1
#
_entry.id   AF-A0A2P2K304-F1
#
_cell.length_a   1.000
_cell.length_b   1.000
_cell.length_c   1.000
_cell.angle_alpha   90.00
_cell.angle_beta   90.00
_cell.angle_gamma   90.00
#
_symmetry.space_group_name_H-M   'P 1'
#
loop_
_entity.id
_entity.type
_entity.pdbx_description
1 polymer ?
#
loop_
_entity_poly.entity_id
_entity_poly.type
_entity_poly.pdbx_seq_one_letter_code
_entity_poly.pdbx_strand_id
1 'polypeptide(L)'
;MAASLLSNLEGQAVLSVTTFPSSRFYSALHSQKPLTVSVRCQAKRGVMFKEDEVASADHLKYEAPLKIVEYPDPILRAKNKRIDTFDENLKKLVDEMFDVMYKTDGIGLSAPQVGINVQVMVFNPVGERGEGEEIVLVNPRVNKYSKKMVLFNEGCLSFPGIYADVERPELVKIDARDINGARFSVNLLGLPARVFQHEFDHLQGILFFDRMTEEVLDSIRLQLQELEKKYENRTGLPSPERVETRRGKRVATGFGK
;
A
#
# COMPACT_ATOMS: atom_id res chain seq x y z
N MET A 1 -12.61 -32.36 21.12
CA MET A 1 -13.61 -31.98 22.15
C MET A 1 -13.18 -30.65 22.75
N ALA A 2 -14.11 -29.69 22.88
CA ALA A 2 -13.93 -28.24 23.18
C ALA A 2 -13.53 -27.42 21.93
N ALA A 3 -14.41 -26.85 21.10
CA ALA A 3 -15.70 -26.15 21.26
C ALA A 3 -15.62 -24.77 21.95
N SER A 4 -15.82 -23.74 21.11
CA SER A 4 -16.53 -22.49 21.35
C SER A 4 -15.88 -21.42 22.25
N LEU A 5 -15.46 -20.32 21.63
CA LEU A 5 -15.97 -18.96 21.89
C LEU A 5 -15.22 -17.99 20.97
N LEU A 6 -15.89 -17.43 19.96
CA LEU A 6 -15.65 -16.08 19.42
C LEU A 6 -16.75 -15.80 18.39
N SER A 7 -17.86 -15.26 18.89
CA SER A 7 -18.95 -14.71 18.08
C SER A 7 -18.79 -13.19 17.99
N ASN A 8 -19.01 -12.68 16.78
CA ASN A 8 -19.47 -11.34 16.43
C ASN A 8 -18.45 -10.20 16.42
N LEU A 9 -17.79 -10.01 15.28
CA LEU A 9 -17.42 -8.71 14.73
C LEU A 9 -17.60 -8.73 13.20
N GLU A 10 -18.86 -8.77 12.74
CA GLU A 10 -19.18 -8.45 11.35
C GLU A 10 -19.11 -6.92 11.17
N GLY A 11 -17.93 -6.41 10.82
CA GLY A 11 -17.76 -5.07 10.29
C GLY A 11 -18.00 -5.08 8.79
N GLN A 12 -19.23 -4.88 8.34
CA GLN A 12 -19.54 -4.67 6.92
C GLN A 12 -18.78 -3.45 6.40
N ALA A 13 -17.83 -3.67 5.49
CA ALA A 13 -17.26 -2.63 4.65
C ALA A 13 -18.36 -2.17 3.68
N VAL A 14 -18.96 -1.02 3.96
CA VAL A 14 -19.91 -0.39 3.03
C VAL A 14 -19.10 0.47 2.05
N LEU A 15 -18.87 -0.07 0.85
CA LEU A 15 -18.45 0.71 -0.31
C LEU A 15 -19.59 1.65 -0.70
N SER A 16 -19.56 2.88 -0.20
CA SER A 16 -20.46 3.93 -0.70
C SER A 16 -19.90 4.49 -2.01
N VAL A 17 -20.24 3.86 -3.13
CA VAL A 17 -20.06 4.46 -4.46
C VAL A 17 -21.21 5.44 -4.66
N THR A 18 -20.93 6.75 -4.61
CA THR A 18 -21.94 7.77 -4.90
C THR A 18 -22.14 7.88 -6.41
N THR A 19 -23.07 7.10 -6.96
CA THR A 19 -23.62 7.30 -8.32
C THR A 19 -24.89 8.14 -8.25
N PHE A 20 -24.92 9.29 -8.94
CA PHE A 20 -26.12 10.11 -9.09
C PHE A 20 -27.13 9.43 -10.03
N PRO A 21 -28.41 9.26 -9.64
CA PRO A 21 -29.43 8.74 -10.55
C PRO A 21 -30.04 9.88 -11.38
N SER A 22 -30.12 9.69 -12.70
CA SER A 22 -30.93 10.52 -13.60
C SER A 22 -32.22 9.77 -13.95
N SER A 23 -33.36 10.25 -13.47
CA SER A 23 -34.69 9.84 -13.97
C SER A 23 -35.39 11.02 -14.64
N ARG A 24 -35.76 10.83 -15.91
CA ARG A 24 -36.61 11.73 -16.72
C ARG A 24 -38.05 11.71 -16.21
N PHE A 25 -38.76 12.84 -16.28
CA PHE A 25 -40.16 12.96 -16.78
C PHE A 25 -40.46 14.42 -17.17
N TYR A 26 -41.45 14.60 -18.04
CA TYR A 26 -41.63 15.68 -19.04
C TYR A 26 -42.38 16.96 -18.60
N SER A 27 -42.07 18.05 -19.32
CA SER A 27 -42.95 19.13 -19.84
C SER A 27 -43.56 20.20 -18.90
N ALA A 28 -43.13 21.46 -19.09
CA ALA A 28 -43.98 22.56 -19.59
C ALA A 28 -43.13 23.79 -19.98
N LEU A 29 -43.50 24.40 -21.12
CA LEU A 29 -42.87 25.54 -21.78
C LEU A 29 -42.91 26.82 -20.95
N HIS A 30 -41.78 27.52 -20.80
CA HIS A 30 -41.70 28.99 -20.68
C HIS A 30 -40.38 29.47 -21.30
N SER A 31 -40.51 30.35 -22.30
CA SER A 31 -39.42 30.97 -23.04
C SER A 31 -38.61 31.92 -22.15
N GLN A 32 -37.38 31.55 -21.81
CA GLN A 32 -36.36 32.47 -21.31
C GLN A 32 -35.07 32.32 -22.13
N LYS A 33 -34.56 33.46 -22.59
CA LYS A 33 -33.38 33.61 -23.45
C LYS A 33 -32.16 32.92 -22.81
N PRO A 34 -31.30 32.21 -23.58
CA PRO A 34 -30.14 31.56 -23.02
C PRO A 34 -29.11 32.62 -22.58
N LEU A 35 -28.81 32.63 -21.29
CA LEU A 35 -27.62 33.30 -20.76
C LEU A 35 -26.40 32.50 -21.22
N THR A 36 -25.66 33.04 -22.17
CA THR A 36 -24.38 32.49 -22.63
C THR A 36 -23.33 32.70 -21.54
N VAL A 37 -23.18 31.73 -20.64
CA VAL A 37 -22.03 31.68 -19.72
C VAL A 37 -20.86 31.09 -20.48
N SER A 38 -19.90 31.92 -20.87
CA SER A 38 -18.63 31.42 -21.40
C SER A 38 -17.87 30.70 -20.28
N VAL A 39 -17.88 29.37 -20.28
CA VAL A 39 -17.00 28.59 -19.40
C VAL A 39 -15.59 28.68 -19.98
N ARG A 40 -14.78 29.59 -19.43
CA ARG A 40 -13.33 29.59 -19.65
C ARG A 40 -12.75 28.40 -18.88
N CYS A 41 -12.53 27.30 -19.59
CA CYS A 41 -11.70 26.21 -19.09
C CYS A 41 -10.27 26.73 -18.91
N GLN A 42 -9.91 27.14 -17.69
CA GLN A 42 -8.50 27.25 -17.33
C GLN A 42 -8.00 25.85 -17.04
N ALA A 43 -7.30 25.25 -18.01
CA ALA A 43 -6.48 24.08 -17.77
C ALA A 43 -5.46 24.45 -16.70
N LYS A 44 -5.65 23.96 -15.46
CA LYS A 44 -4.58 23.99 -14.47
C LYS A 44 -3.45 23.14 -15.03
N ARG A 45 -2.33 23.80 -15.36
CA ARG A 45 -1.05 23.19 -15.75
C ARG A 45 -0.83 21.92 -14.94
N GLY A 46 -0.71 20.79 -15.64
CA GLY A 46 -0.31 19.54 -15.03
C GLY A 46 0.98 19.75 -14.24
N VAL A 47 1.06 19.14 -13.06
CA VAL A 47 2.31 19.04 -12.32
C VAL A 47 3.27 18.28 -13.23
N MET A 48 4.27 18.97 -13.76
CA MET A 48 5.33 18.38 -14.57
C MET A 48 6.24 17.64 -13.60
N PHE A 49 6.00 16.33 -13.45
CA PHE A 49 6.91 15.47 -12.69
C PHE A 49 8.21 15.37 -13.48
N LYS A 50 9.36 15.37 -12.80
CA LYS A 50 10.64 15.09 -13.46
C LYS A 50 10.57 13.67 -14.04
N GLU A 51 11.14 13.45 -15.23
CA GLU A 51 11.15 12.15 -15.92
C GLU A 51 11.66 11.01 -15.03
N ASP A 52 12.60 11.29 -14.11
CA ASP A 52 13.15 10.32 -13.15
C ASP A 52 12.15 9.82 -12.09
N GLU A 53 11.00 10.48 -11.93
CA GLU A 53 9.97 10.11 -10.95
C GLU A 53 8.85 9.24 -11.52
N VAL A 54 8.85 9.03 -12.84
CA VAL A 54 7.84 8.25 -13.55
C VAL A 54 8.45 6.94 -14.06
N ALA A 55 7.72 5.84 -13.88
CA ALA A 55 8.12 4.52 -14.31
C ALA A 55 7.97 4.40 -15.83
N SER A 56 9.04 4.01 -16.52
CA SER A 56 8.95 3.52 -17.90
C SER A 56 8.53 2.04 -17.92
N ALA A 57 8.15 1.53 -19.10
CA ALA A 57 7.80 0.12 -19.29
C ALA A 57 8.90 -0.86 -18.80
N ASP A 58 10.17 -0.46 -18.87
CA ASP A 58 11.29 -1.29 -18.39
C ASP A 58 11.26 -1.50 -16.88
N HIS A 59 10.69 -0.58 -16.11
CA HIS A 59 10.56 -0.71 -14.66
C HIS A 59 9.45 -1.68 -14.25
N LEU A 60 8.57 -2.08 -15.16
CA LEU A 60 7.52 -3.06 -14.93
C LEU A 60 7.91 -4.45 -15.42
N LYS A 61 9.12 -4.62 -15.96
CA LYS A 61 9.62 -5.93 -16.40
C LYS A 61 10.05 -6.75 -15.20
N TYR A 62 9.65 -8.01 -15.21
CA TYR A 62 10.04 -9.01 -14.22
C TYR A 62 10.14 -10.38 -14.88
N GLU A 63 10.84 -11.29 -14.22
CA GLU A 63 10.87 -12.70 -14.58
C GLU A 63 9.92 -13.45 -13.64
N ALA A 64 8.97 -14.19 -14.21
CA ALA A 64 8.07 -15.04 -13.44
C ALA A 64 8.76 -16.37 -13.05
N PRO A 65 8.49 -16.93 -11.86
CA PRO A 65 7.59 -16.41 -10.84
C PRO A 65 8.25 -15.30 -10.01
N LEU A 66 7.45 -14.31 -9.59
CA LEU A 66 7.87 -13.30 -8.62
C LEU A 66 8.35 -13.95 -7.31
N LYS A 67 9.34 -13.32 -6.67
CA LYS A 67 9.93 -13.80 -5.41
C LYS A 67 9.92 -12.69 -4.37
N ILE A 68 9.63 -13.06 -3.13
CA ILE A 68 9.72 -12.13 -2.01
C ILE A 68 11.17 -11.72 -1.78
N VAL A 69 11.37 -10.41 -1.70
CA VAL A 69 12.61 -9.75 -1.31
C VAL A 69 12.62 -9.64 0.21
N GLU A 70 13.62 -10.26 0.84
CA GLU A 70 13.81 -10.23 2.28
C GLU A 70 14.71 -9.06 2.72
N TYR A 71 14.46 -8.55 3.93
CA TYR A 71 15.38 -7.63 4.61
C TYR A 71 16.78 -8.26 4.74
N PRO A 72 17.88 -7.48 4.58
CA PRO A 72 18.01 -6.03 4.41
C PRO A 72 18.28 -5.60 2.96
N ASP A 73 17.66 -6.24 1.97
CA ASP A 73 17.91 -5.90 0.57
C ASP A 73 17.66 -4.40 0.28
N PRO A 74 18.58 -3.70 -0.41
CA PRO A 74 18.48 -2.25 -0.63
C PRO A 74 17.26 -1.86 -1.48
N ILE A 75 16.68 -2.78 -2.27
CA ILE A 75 15.45 -2.54 -3.02
C ILE A 75 14.31 -2.08 -2.10
N LEU A 76 14.24 -2.63 -0.87
CA LEU A 76 13.20 -2.28 0.10
C LEU A 76 13.30 -0.84 0.64
N ARG A 77 14.44 -0.17 0.40
CA ARG A 77 14.70 1.23 0.77
C ARG A 77 14.77 2.18 -0.43
N ALA A 78 14.85 1.64 -1.64
CA ALA A 78 14.96 2.44 -2.85
C ALA A 78 13.69 3.24 -3.13
N LYS A 79 13.84 4.39 -3.80
CA LYS A 79 12.71 5.25 -4.16
C LYS A 79 11.83 4.57 -5.21
N ASN A 80 10.52 4.51 -4.95
CA ASN A 80 9.55 3.90 -5.84
C ASN A 80 8.98 4.92 -6.84
N LYS A 81 9.07 4.59 -8.13
CA LYS A 81 8.63 5.45 -9.22
C LYS A 81 7.10 5.43 -9.40
N ARG A 82 6.54 6.55 -9.81
CA ARG A 82 5.09 6.67 -10.08
C ARG A 82 4.75 5.99 -11.40
N ILE A 83 3.62 5.29 -11.45
CA ILE A 83 3.13 4.66 -12.68
C ILE A 83 2.27 5.66 -13.48
N ASP A 84 2.56 5.85 -14.76
CA ASP A 84 1.73 6.67 -15.66
C ASP A 84 1.04 5.85 -16.77
N THR A 85 1.59 4.68 -17.07
CA THR A 85 1.15 3.79 -18.12
C THR A 85 0.35 2.64 -17.51
N PHE A 86 -0.91 2.51 -17.93
CA PHE A 86 -1.87 1.53 -17.42
C PHE A 86 -2.21 0.55 -18.54
N ASP A 87 -1.28 -0.38 -18.77
CA ASP A 87 -1.32 -1.34 -19.87
C ASP A 87 -1.45 -2.79 -19.36
N GLU A 88 -1.34 -3.74 -20.28
CA GLU A 88 -1.39 -5.17 -19.95
C GLU A 88 -0.19 -5.65 -19.11
N ASN A 89 0.95 -4.95 -19.13
CA ASN A 89 2.09 -5.30 -18.29
C ASN A 89 1.79 -5.00 -16.83
N LEU A 90 1.15 -3.86 -16.55
CA LEU A 90 0.70 -3.54 -15.19
C LEU A 90 -0.31 -4.56 -14.67
N LYS A 91 -1.27 -4.98 -15.52
CA LYS A 91 -2.27 -6.01 -15.15
C LYS A 91 -1.62 -7.34 -14.80
N LYS A 92 -0.67 -7.80 -15.64
CA LYS A 92 0.09 -9.04 -15.38
C LYS A 92 0.90 -8.97 -14.09
N LEU A 93 1.56 -7.83 -13.84
CA LEU A 93 2.28 -7.62 -12.60
C LEU A 93 1.35 -7.75 -11.38
N VAL A 94 0.20 -7.10 -11.42
CA VAL A 94 -0.78 -7.14 -10.32
C VAL A 94 -1.32 -8.56 -10.08
N ASP A 95 -1.59 -9.31 -11.14
CA ASP A 95 -2.04 -10.70 -11.04
C ASP A 95 -0.97 -11.59 -10.37
N GLU A 96 0.29 -11.49 -10.82
CA GLU A 96 1.42 -12.20 -10.22
C GLU A 96 1.69 -11.77 -8.77
N MET A 97 1.46 -10.49 -8.44
CA MET A 97 1.55 -10.01 -7.06
C MET A 97 0.49 -10.67 -6.17
N PHE A 98 -0.75 -10.81 -6.64
CA PHE A 98 -1.79 -11.55 -5.92
C PHE A 98 -1.43 -13.04 -5.79
N ASP A 99 -0.92 -13.67 -6.85
CA ASP A 99 -0.49 -15.07 -6.80
C ASP A 99 0.58 -15.31 -5.73
N VAL A 100 1.60 -14.45 -5.67
CA VAL A 100 2.62 -14.54 -4.62
C VAL A 100 2.02 -14.27 -3.26
N MET A 101 1.19 -13.23 -3.11
CA MET A 101 0.53 -12.88 -1.85
C MET A 101 -0.20 -14.10 -1.27
N TYR A 102 -1.08 -14.72 -2.04
CA TYR A 102 -1.83 -15.90 -1.61
C TYR A 102 -0.95 -17.13 -1.36
N LYS A 103 0.07 -17.36 -2.21
CA LYS A 103 1.00 -18.49 -2.03
C LYS A 103 1.82 -18.39 -0.74
N THR A 104 1.97 -17.17 -0.21
CA THR A 104 2.70 -16.90 1.04
C THR A 104 1.79 -16.61 2.23
N ASP A 105 0.49 -16.92 2.12
CA ASP A 105 -0.53 -16.66 3.15
C ASP A 105 -0.54 -15.19 3.61
N GLY A 106 -0.25 -14.27 2.69
CA GLY A 106 -0.21 -12.84 2.92
C GLY A 106 -1.59 -12.19 2.72
N ILE A 107 -1.83 -11.09 3.43
CA ILE A 107 -3.04 -10.26 3.28
C ILE A 107 -2.79 -8.96 2.51
N GLY A 108 -1.51 -8.66 2.20
CA GLY A 108 -1.07 -7.48 1.46
C GLY A 108 0.33 -7.70 0.87
N LEU A 109 0.60 -7.03 -0.25
CA LEU A 109 1.89 -7.06 -0.93
C LEU A 109 2.13 -5.77 -1.72
N SER A 110 3.34 -5.22 -1.63
CA SER A 110 3.79 -4.06 -2.39
C SER A 110 4.86 -4.43 -3.41
N ALA A 111 4.90 -3.73 -4.54
CA ALA A 111 5.85 -4.03 -5.63
C ALA A 111 7.34 -4.09 -5.20
N PRO A 112 7.84 -3.27 -4.25
CA PRO A 112 9.22 -3.37 -3.80
C PRO A 112 9.55 -4.73 -3.16
N GLN A 113 8.56 -5.37 -2.52
CA GLN A 113 8.72 -6.70 -1.93
C GLN A 113 8.88 -7.80 -2.96
N VAL A 114 8.61 -7.52 -4.25
CA VAL A 114 8.85 -8.45 -5.36
C VAL A 114 9.94 -7.97 -6.32
N GLY A 115 10.77 -7.03 -5.87
CA GLY A 115 11.94 -6.56 -6.63
C GLY A 115 11.68 -5.36 -7.54
N ILE A 116 10.50 -4.75 -7.47
CA ILE A 116 10.05 -3.76 -8.46
C ILE A 116 9.76 -2.42 -7.78
N ASN A 117 10.64 -1.44 -7.98
CA ASN A 117 10.52 -0.13 -7.34
C ASN A 117 9.53 0.81 -8.05
N VAL A 118 8.24 0.47 -8.01
CA VAL A 118 7.13 1.29 -8.52
C VAL A 118 6.01 1.41 -7.50
N GLN A 119 5.16 2.43 -7.62
CA GLN A 119 4.08 2.72 -6.67
C GLN A 119 2.80 1.94 -6.99
N VAL A 120 2.82 0.63 -6.74
CA VAL A 120 1.63 -0.23 -6.76
C VAL A 120 1.64 -1.19 -5.57
N MET A 121 0.46 -1.43 -5.02
CA MET A 121 0.23 -2.39 -3.95
C MET A 121 -1.09 -3.10 -4.17
N VAL A 122 -1.15 -4.35 -3.70
CA VAL A 122 -2.32 -5.20 -3.72
C VAL A 122 -2.62 -5.67 -2.30
N PHE A 123 -3.88 -5.85 -1.95
CA PHE A 123 -4.24 -6.49 -0.69
C PHE A 123 -5.64 -7.10 -0.76
N ASN A 124 -5.82 -8.17 0.01
CA ASN A 124 -7.10 -8.79 0.31
C ASN A 124 -7.14 -9.04 1.83
N PRO A 125 -7.95 -8.31 2.60
CA PRO A 125 -7.99 -8.46 4.06
C PRO A 125 -8.38 -9.86 4.55
N VAL A 126 -9.01 -10.69 3.71
CA VAL A 126 -9.34 -12.08 4.03
C VAL A 126 -8.14 -13.01 3.81
N GLY A 127 -7.27 -12.70 2.84
CA GLY A 127 -6.08 -13.50 2.55
C GLY A 127 -6.34 -14.76 1.73
N GLU A 128 -7.55 -14.98 1.25
CA GLU A 128 -7.93 -16.20 0.51
C GLU A 128 -8.47 -15.85 -0.89
N ARG A 129 -7.99 -16.57 -1.91
CA ARG A 129 -8.39 -16.30 -3.30
C ARG A 129 -9.86 -16.67 -3.51
N GLY A 130 -10.63 -15.73 -4.04
CA GLY A 130 -12.07 -15.89 -4.26
C GLY A 130 -12.94 -15.58 -3.04
N GLU A 131 -12.34 -15.25 -1.90
CA GLU A 131 -13.04 -14.73 -0.72
C GLU A 131 -12.61 -13.28 -0.45
N GLY A 132 -13.51 -12.49 0.14
CA GLY A 132 -13.24 -11.07 0.39
C GLY A 132 -13.21 -10.22 -0.89
N GLU A 133 -12.39 -9.17 -0.86
CA GLU A 133 -12.27 -8.21 -1.95
C GLU A 133 -10.79 -7.96 -2.27
N GLU A 134 -10.42 -8.16 -3.53
CA GLU A 134 -9.10 -7.83 -4.05
C GLU A 134 -9.02 -6.33 -4.36
N ILE A 135 -8.13 -5.64 -3.65
CA ILE A 135 -7.97 -4.19 -3.77
C ILE A 135 -6.59 -3.90 -4.38
N VAL A 136 -6.58 -3.11 -5.44
CA VAL A 136 -5.37 -2.66 -6.13
C VAL A 136 -5.29 -1.14 -6.04
N LEU A 137 -4.18 -0.63 -5.50
CA LEU A 137 -3.95 0.81 -5.40
C LEU A 137 -2.68 1.19 -6.16
N VAL A 138 -2.86 1.97 -7.22
CA VAL A 138 -1.76 2.53 -8.01
C VAL A 138 -1.55 3.99 -7.65
N ASN A 139 -0.29 4.38 -7.41
CA ASN A 139 0.11 5.69 -6.92
C ASN A 139 -0.72 6.19 -5.71
N PRO A 140 -0.89 5.38 -4.65
CA PRO A 140 -1.67 5.80 -3.50
C PRO A 140 -1.07 7.04 -2.83
N ARG A 141 -1.94 7.87 -2.27
CA ARG A 141 -1.57 9.03 -1.45
C ARG A 141 -2.49 9.09 -0.25
N VAL A 142 -1.90 9.25 0.93
CA VAL A 142 -2.69 9.53 2.14
C VAL A 142 -3.05 11.00 2.22
N ASN A 143 -4.35 11.26 2.35
CA ASN A 143 -4.91 12.59 2.56
C ASN A 143 -5.06 12.92 4.04
N LYS A 144 -5.42 11.92 4.85
CA LYS A 144 -5.68 12.12 6.29
C LYS A 144 -5.53 10.83 7.07
N TYR A 145 -4.97 10.94 8.27
CA TYR A 145 -4.98 9.89 9.29
C TYR A 145 -5.94 10.26 10.43
N SER A 146 -6.49 9.28 11.13
CA SER A 146 -7.19 9.51 12.40
C SER A 146 -6.22 9.85 13.52
N LYS A 147 -6.72 10.57 14.54
CA LYS A 147 -5.96 10.82 15.78
C LYS A 147 -5.90 9.61 16.70
N LYS A 148 -6.91 8.73 16.63
CA LYS A 148 -6.95 7.50 17.42
C LYS A 148 -5.91 6.54 16.87
N MET A 149 -5.00 6.14 17.74
CA MET A 149 -3.94 5.18 17.49
C MET A 149 -4.37 3.82 18.06
N VAL A 150 -3.98 2.75 17.38
CA VAL A 150 -4.28 1.37 17.77
C VAL A 150 -3.01 0.55 17.66
N LEU A 151 -2.72 -0.23 18.69
CA LEU A 151 -1.64 -1.20 18.71
C LEU A 151 -2.09 -2.49 18.03
N PHE A 152 -1.24 -3.08 17.19
CA PHE A 152 -1.51 -4.36 16.54
C PHE A 152 -0.21 -5.13 16.33
N ASN A 153 -0.26 -6.45 16.44
CA ASN A 153 0.88 -7.32 16.19
C ASN A 153 1.02 -7.54 14.68
N GLU A 154 2.01 -6.88 14.05
CA GLU A 154 2.24 -6.94 12.61
C GLU A 154 3.31 -7.98 12.26
N GLY A 155 3.10 -8.69 11.14
CA GLY A 155 4.13 -9.44 10.43
C GLY A 155 4.41 -8.81 9.07
N CYS A 156 5.47 -9.25 8.41
CA CYS A 156 5.83 -8.81 7.06
C CYS A 156 6.47 -9.96 6.28
N LEU A 157 6.08 -10.15 5.02
CA LEU A 157 6.64 -11.21 4.16
C LEU A 157 8.15 -11.03 3.93
N SER A 158 8.65 -9.78 3.95
CA SER A 158 10.08 -9.48 3.87
C SER A 158 10.86 -9.77 5.16
N PHE A 159 10.18 -10.16 6.24
CA PHE A 159 10.77 -10.52 7.54
C PHE A 159 10.19 -11.87 8.01
N PRO A 160 10.57 -12.99 7.36
CA PRO A 160 9.93 -14.27 7.58
C PRO A 160 9.92 -14.69 9.06
N GLY A 161 8.72 -14.90 9.61
CA GLY A 161 8.52 -15.35 10.99
C GLY A 161 8.73 -14.29 12.09
N ILE A 162 8.94 -13.02 11.73
CA ILE A 162 9.09 -11.93 12.70
C ILE A 162 7.76 -11.19 12.84
N TYR A 163 7.28 -11.11 14.07
CA TYR A 163 6.05 -10.41 14.44
C TYR A 163 6.33 -9.49 15.63
N ALA A 164 5.77 -8.29 15.59
CA ALA A 164 5.97 -7.31 16.66
C ALA A 164 4.87 -6.24 16.67
N ASP A 165 4.68 -5.62 17.83
CA ASP A 165 3.62 -4.65 18.04
C ASP A 165 3.97 -3.29 17.41
N VAL A 166 3.07 -2.80 16.56
CA VAL A 166 3.22 -1.52 15.86
C VAL A 166 1.97 -0.67 16.08
N GLU A 167 2.16 0.59 16.47
CA GLU A 167 1.08 1.53 16.67
C GLU A 167 0.79 2.33 15.39
N ARG A 168 -0.47 2.33 14.93
CA ARG A 168 -0.90 3.10 13.74
C ARG A 168 -2.28 3.73 13.94
N PRO A 169 -2.59 4.80 13.18
CA PRO A 169 -3.95 5.33 13.07
C PRO A 169 -4.97 4.25 12.72
N GLU A 170 -6.11 4.27 13.41
CA GLU A 170 -7.23 3.34 13.16
C GLU A 170 -7.87 3.51 11.78
N LEU A 171 -7.90 4.75 11.27
CA LEU A 171 -8.54 5.12 10.01
C LEU A 171 -7.60 5.97 9.15
N VAL A 172 -7.70 5.75 7.84
CA VAL A 172 -6.96 6.50 6.83
C VAL A 172 -7.86 6.87 5.65
N LYS A 173 -7.66 8.07 5.10
CA LYS A 173 -8.30 8.55 3.87
C LYS A 173 -7.27 8.62 2.76
N ILE A 174 -7.57 8.00 1.62
CA ILE A 174 -6.60 7.74 0.56
C ILE A 174 -7.16 8.24 -0.76
N ASP A 175 -6.31 8.83 -1.60
CA ASP A 175 -6.53 8.95 -3.04
C ASP A 175 -5.62 7.96 -3.76
N ALA A 176 -6.14 7.28 -4.78
CA ALA A 176 -5.38 6.35 -5.61
C ALA A 176 -5.89 6.35 -7.05
N ARG A 177 -5.24 5.52 -7.87
CA ARG A 177 -5.75 5.11 -9.17
C ARG A 177 -6.00 3.61 -9.19
N ASP A 178 -7.00 3.19 -9.95
CA ASP A 178 -7.26 1.78 -10.22
C ASP A 178 -6.30 1.23 -11.29
N ILE A 179 -6.47 -0.04 -11.62
CA ILE A 179 -5.68 -0.73 -12.64
C ILE A 179 -5.82 -0.13 -14.06
N ASN A 180 -6.89 0.62 -14.31
CA ASN A 180 -7.16 1.30 -15.57
C ASN A 180 -6.75 2.78 -15.54
N GLY A 181 -6.19 3.26 -14.43
CA GLY A 181 -5.76 4.64 -14.24
C GLY A 181 -6.84 5.62 -13.80
N ALA A 182 -8.08 5.17 -13.58
CA ALA A 182 -9.16 5.98 -13.08
C ALA A 182 -8.91 6.37 -11.63
N ARG A 183 -9.13 7.64 -11.28
CA ARG A 183 -8.89 8.15 -9.93
C ARG A 183 -10.08 7.84 -9.03
N PHE A 184 -9.79 7.45 -7.80
CA PHE A 184 -10.80 7.30 -6.76
C PHE A 184 -10.23 7.66 -5.39
N SER A 185 -11.15 7.81 -4.43
CA SER A 185 -10.83 8.06 -3.03
C SER A 185 -11.53 7.02 -2.17
N VAL A 186 -10.87 6.55 -1.12
CA VAL A 186 -11.41 5.54 -0.21
C VAL A 186 -11.06 5.87 1.24
N ASN A 187 -11.98 5.56 2.16
CA ASN A 187 -11.72 5.59 3.60
C ASN A 187 -11.58 4.15 4.08
N LEU A 188 -10.46 3.82 4.70
CA LEU A 188 -10.23 2.50 5.28
C LEU A 188 -10.22 2.61 6.81
N LEU A 189 -10.77 1.60 7.48
CA LEU A 189 -10.84 1.48 8.94
C LEU A 189 -10.38 0.07 9.34
N GLY A 190 -9.79 -0.09 10.52
CA GLY A 190 -9.50 -1.40 11.09
C GLY A 190 -8.42 -2.16 10.31
N LEU A 191 -8.65 -3.45 10.02
CA LEU A 191 -7.66 -4.30 9.35
C LEU A 191 -7.29 -3.81 7.93
N PRO A 192 -8.23 -3.44 7.04
CA PRO A 192 -7.87 -2.82 5.75
C PRO A 192 -7.01 -1.55 5.89
N ALA A 193 -7.28 -0.71 6.89
CA ALA A 193 -6.45 0.47 7.17
C ALA A 193 -5.04 0.09 7.64
N ARG A 194 -4.93 -0.96 8.46
CA ARG A 194 -3.67 -1.51 8.95
C ARG A 194 -2.80 -2.00 7.79
N VAL A 195 -3.34 -2.90 6.98
CA VAL A 195 -2.66 -3.47 5.81
C VAL A 195 -2.25 -2.35 4.85
N PHE A 196 -3.16 -1.43 4.57
CA PHE A 196 -2.83 -0.30 3.70
C PHE A 196 -1.63 0.49 4.21
N GLN A 197 -1.60 0.86 5.50
CA GLN A 197 -0.52 1.67 6.06
C GLN A 197 0.82 0.93 6.07
N HIS A 198 0.80 -0.40 6.22
CA HIS A 198 1.99 -1.24 6.13
C HIS A 198 2.57 -1.24 4.71
N GLU A 199 1.74 -1.56 3.72
CA GLU A 199 2.18 -1.58 2.32
C GLU A 199 2.53 -0.19 1.79
N PHE A 200 1.82 0.85 2.24
CA PHE A 200 2.14 2.22 1.89
C PHE A 200 3.52 2.63 2.41
N ASP A 201 3.93 2.16 3.59
CA ASP A 201 5.28 2.38 4.12
C ASP A 201 6.34 1.75 3.22
N HIS A 202 6.12 0.52 2.71
CA HIS A 202 7.02 -0.09 1.72
C HIS A 202 7.16 0.78 0.46
N LEU A 203 6.07 1.37 -0.03
CA LEU A 203 6.14 2.31 -1.17
C LEU A 203 6.93 3.59 -0.84
N GLN A 204 7.12 3.92 0.43
CA GLN A 204 7.97 5.03 0.89
C GLN A 204 9.38 4.59 1.31
N GLY A 205 9.73 3.30 1.18
CA GLY A 205 11.01 2.75 1.66
C GLY A 205 11.11 2.73 3.19
N ILE A 206 9.96 2.71 3.88
CA ILE A 206 9.83 2.60 5.33
C ILE A 206 9.47 1.15 5.65
N LEU A 207 10.13 0.56 6.64
CA LEU A 207 9.86 -0.82 7.08
C LEU A 207 9.14 -0.79 8.43
N PHE A 208 8.35 -1.81 8.72
CA PHE A 208 7.51 -1.82 9.94
C PHE A 208 8.29 -1.63 11.25
N PHE A 209 9.54 -2.12 11.33
CA PHE A 209 10.40 -1.93 12.50
C PHE A 209 10.83 -0.48 12.73
N ASP A 210 10.70 0.37 11.70
CA ASP A 210 10.93 1.80 11.81
C ASP A 210 9.85 2.52 12.62
N ARG A 211 8.68 1.88 12.78
CA ARG A 211 7.50 2.37 13.49
C ARG A 211 7.41 1.83 14.93
N MET A 212 8.31 0.93 15.33
CA MET A 212 8.33 0.31 16.65
C MET A 212 8.88 1.26 17.72
N THR A 213 8.49 1.03 18.98
CA THR A 213 9.20 1.64 20.12
C THR A 213 10.58 1.00 20.26
N GLU A 214 11.45 1.62 21.06
CA GLU A 214 12.80 1.06 21.30
C GLU A 214 12.68 -0.30 22.00
N GLU A 215 11.77 -0.44 22.96
CA GLU A 215 11.56 -1.70 23.69
C GLU A 215 11.08 -2.83 22.77
N VAL A 216 10.16 -2.53 21.85
CA VAL A 216 9.67 -3.54 20.89
C VAL A 216 10.75 -3.90 19.88
N LEU A 217 11.49 -2.91 19.35
CA LEU A 217 12.60 -3.15 18.43
C LEU A 217 13.71 -4.00 19.07
N ASP A 218 14.02 -3.73 20.34
CA ASP A 218 14.99 -4.50 21.12
C ASP A 218 14.60 -5.98 21.22
N SER A 219 13.30 -6.29 21.29
CA SER A 219 12.81 -7.67 21.40
C SER A 219 13.04 -8.51 20.15
N ILE A 220 13.04 -7.90 18.96
CA ILE A 220 13.27 -8.59 17.67
C ILE A 220 14.68 -8.38 17.10
N ARG A 221 15.56 -7.68 17.83
CA ARG A 221 16.90 -7.27 17.34
C ARG A 221 17.75 -8.45 16.87
N LEU A 222 17.76 -9.55 17.62
CA LEU A 222 18.54 -10.75 17.26
C LEU A 222 18.06 -11.36 15.94
N GLN A 223 16.74 -11.41 15.73
CA GLN A 223 16.15 -11.94 14.50
C GLN A 223 16.51 -11.06 13.29
N LEU A 224 16.54 -9.73 13.47
CA LEU A 224 17.00 -8.81 12.41
C LEU A 224 18.47 -9.01 12.07
N GLN A 225 19.35 -9.19 13.07
CA GLN A 225 20.77 -9.49 12.85
C GLN A 225 20.98 -10.83 12.12
N GLU A 226 20.12 -11.83 12.35
CA GLU A 226 20.16 -13.10 11.62
C GLU A 226 19.84 -12.90 10.12
N LEU A 227 18.85 -12.07 9.80
CA LEU A 227 18.53 -11.71 8.42
C LEU A 227 19.69 -10.93 7.76
N GLU A 228 20.32 -9.98 8.46
CA GLU A 228 21.50 -9.26 7.98
C GLU A 228 22.63 -10.23 7.62
N LYS A 229 22.96 -11.18 8.52
CA LYS A 229 23.98 -12.21 8.25
C LYS A 229 23.58 -13.13 7.11
N LYS A 230 22.31 -13.53 7.02
CA LYS A 230 21.79 -14.36 5.91
C LYS A 230 22.00 -13.66 4.57
N TYR A 231 21.77 -12.36 4.51
CA TYR A 231 22.04 -11.56 3.32
C TYR A 231 23.52 -11.48 2.98
N GLU A 232 24.38 -11.21 3.95
CA GLU A 232 25.83 -11.15 3.76
C GLU A 232 26.37 -12.49 3.23
N ASN A 233 25.92 -13.61 3.80
CA ASN A 233 26.30 -14.95 3.36
C ASN A 233 25.79 -15.29 1.95
N ARG A 234 24.57 -14.85 1.60
CA ARG A 234 23.95 -15.12 0.29
C ARG A 234 24.58 -14.30 -0.83
N THR A 235 24.95 -13.05 -0.56
CA THR A 235 25.40 -12.09 -1.58
C THR A 235 26.90 -11.89 -1.62
N GLY A 236 27.61 -12.19 -0.52
CA GLY A 236 29.03 -11.86 -0.35
C GLY A 236 29.29 -10.36 -0.15
N LEU A 237 28.24 -9.54 -0.04
CA LEU A 237 28.30 -8.10 0.17
C LEU A 237 27.96 -7.77 1.63
N PRO A 238 28.52 -6.70 2.22
CA PRO A 238 28.12 -6.25 3.54
C PRO A 238 26.65 -5.80 3.54
N SER A 239 25.97 -5.99 4.68
CA SER A 239 24.59 -5.50 4.82
C SER A 239 24.53 -3.98 4.62
N PRO A 240 23.64 -3.46 3.75
CA PRO A 240 23.57 -2.03 3.44
C PRO A 240 22.98 -1.21 4.60
N GLU A 241 22.23 -1.84 5.49
CA GLU A 241 21.76 -1.25 6.75
C GLU A 241 21.97 -2.23 7.91
N ARG A 242 22.10 -1.70 9.12
CA ARG A 242 22.25 -2.51 10.34
C ARG A 242 21.38 -1.98 11.45
N VAL A 243 20.62 -2.86 12.10
CA VAL A 243 19.75 -2.53 13.24
C VAL A 243 20.55 -1.89 14.39
N GLU A 244 21.80 -2.30 14.61
CA GLU A 244 22.67 -1.79 15.68
C GLU A 244 23.01 -0.30 15.52
N THR A 245 23.30 0.11 14.28
CA THR A 245 23.67 1.51 13.98
C THR A 245 22.48 2.45 14.01
N ARG A 246 21.27 1.89 14.00
CA ARG A 246 20.03 2.62 13.93
C ARG A 246 19.53 3.07 15.30
N ARG A 247 20.36 3.82 16.03
CA ARG A 247 19.91 4.54 17.22
C ARG A 247 19.17 5.83 16.82
N GLY A 248 17.90 5.94 17.20
CA GLY A 248 17.22 7.23 17.35
C GLY A 248 16.71 7.92 16.08
N LYS A 249 16.80 7.34 14.87
CA LYS A 249 16.02 7.83 13.72
C LYS A 249 14.58 7.32 13.84
N ARG A 250 13.78 7.92 14.75
CA ARG A 250 12.33 7.90 14.59
C ARG A 250 12.05 8.42 13.19
N VAL A 251 11.29 7.68 12.37
CA VAL A 251 10.88 8.20 11.07
C VAL A 251 10.24 9.57 11.34
N ALA A 252 10.82 10.63 10.78
CA ALA A 252 10.38 12.01 11.01
C ALA A 252 8.91 12.23 10.58
N THR A 253 8.33 11.27 9.89
CA THR A 253 6.92 11.20 9.52
C THR A 253 6.11 10.51 10.61
N GLY A 254 5.90 11.22 11.73
CA GLY A 254 4.67 10.97 12.48
C GLY A 254 3.49 11.05 11.50
N PHE A 255 2.48 10.20 11.68
CA PHE A 255 1.23 10.30 10.92
C PHE A 255 0.70 11.73 11.13
N GLY A 256 0.90 12.61 10.14
CA GLY A 256 1.00 14.05 10.34
C GLY A 256 -0.15 14.66 11.16
N LYS A 257 0.21 15.62 12.03
CA LYS A 257 -0.74 16.56 12.65
C LYS A 257 -1.54 17.31 11.60
#